data_AF-A0A4R4MYK5-F1
#
_entry.id   AF-A0A4R4MYK5-F1
#
_cell.length_a   1.000
_cell.length_b   1.000
_cell.length_c   1.000
_cell.angle_alpha   90.00
_cell.angle_beta   90.00
_cell.angle_gamma   90.00
#
_symmetry.space_group_name_H-M   'P 1'
#
loop_
_entity.id
_entity.type
_entity.pdbx_description
1 polymer ?
#
loop_
_entity_poly.entity_id
_entity_poly.type
_entity_poly.pdbx_seq_one_letter_code
_entity_poly.pdbx_strand_id
1 'polypeptide(L)'
;MGANMTVGADVRPASGVRTWHRFHYAVGVFLLAYGVTGLVSGVLLWGDRVEETEGYFGSGPAAGVLVAVKAVEALLVLCAVAGVALRRDLLFVPPLAGWMAGFAMFAVLDVFKGRWGGLIEHLLYLAAFVVLLFLSYGLSAKAQLAGAPKQTEPGSSPAGPRGLTRTQEFALQAIERAAALTGP
;
A
#
# COMPACT_ATOMS: atom_id res chain seq x y z
N MET A 1 -25.96 -43.11 21.98
CA MET A 1 -24.61 -42.50 21.91
C MET A 1 -24.62 -41.53 20.74
N GLY A 2 -24.97 -40.27 21.01
CA GLY A 2 -25.20 -39.22 20.01
C GLY A 2 -24.13 -38.14 20.10
N ALA A 3 -23.71 -37.67 18.92
CA ALA A 3 -22.53 -36.86 18.63
C ALA A 3 -22.41 -35.55 19.43
N ASN A 4 -21.19 -35.28 19.89
CA ASN A 4 -20.75 -34.01 20.44
C ASN A 4 -20.44 -33.07 19.26
N MET A 5 -21.35 -32.15 18.94
CA MET A 5 -21.17 -31.18 17.86
C MET A 5 -20.48 -29.93 18.42
N THR A 6 -19.15 -29.88 18.27
CA THR A 6 -18.35 -28.68 18.54
C THR A 6 -18.63 -27.63 17.45
N VAL A 7 -19.48 -26.66 17.75
CA VAL A 7 -19.64 -25.46 16.92
C VAL A 7 -18.36 -24.64 17.04
N GLY A 8 -17.57 -24.68 15.96
CA GLY A 8 -16.38 -23.86 15.80
C GLY A 8 -16.72 -22.39 16.00
N ALA A 9 -15.94 -21.73 16.85
CA ALA A 9 -15.95 -20.29 16.95
C ALA A 9 -15.59 -19.72 15.57
N ASP A 10 -16.57 -19.14 14.89
CA ASP A 10 -16.36 -18.28 13.73
C ASP A 10 -15.46 -17.12 14.16
N VAL A 11 -14.15 -17.29 13.95
CA VAL A 11 -13.19 -16.19 13.93
C VAL A 11 -13.54 -15.36 12.71
N ARG A 12 -14.49 -14.43 12.87
CA ARG A 12 -14.67 -13.36 11.89
C ARG A 12 -13.32 -12.64 11.79
N PRO A 13 -12.70 -12.56 10.60
CA PRO A 13 -11.48 -11.78 10.45
C PRO A 13 -11.80 -10.37 10.92
N ALA A 14 -10.99 -9.88 11.87
CA ALA A 14 -11.06 -8.50 12.34
C ALA A 14 -11.25 -7.61 11.12
N SER A 15 -12.39 -6.90 11.07
CA SER A 15 -12.74 -6.03 9.95
C SER A 15 -11.54 -5.14 9.67
N GLY A 16 -10.87 -5.41 8.55
CA GLY A 16 -9.57 -4.83 8.23
C GLY A 16 -9.65 -3.32 8.42
N VAL A 17 -8.74 -2.79 9.24
CA VAL A 17 -8.52 -1.35 9.33
C VAL A 17 -8.52 -0.84 7.91
N ARG A 18 -9.45 0.08 7.60
CA ARG A 18 -9.63 0.60 6.25
C ARG A 18 -8.39 1.43 5.92
N THR A 19 -7.35 0.78 5.39
CA THR A 19 -6.03 1.39 5.10
C THR A 19 -6.08 2.39 3.95
N TRP A 20 -7.16 2.37 3.18
CA TRP A 20 -7.33 3.21 2.00
C TRP A 20 -7.65 4.67 2.35
N HIS A 21 -6.65 5.54 2.23
CA HIS A 21 -6.78 6.99 2.41
C HIS A 21 -6.89 7.74 1.07
N ARG A 22 -7.48 8.95 1.06
CA ARG A 22 -7.67 9.76 -0.19
C ARG A 22 -6.39 9.99 -1.01
N PHE A 23 -5.23 10.05 -0.36
CA PHE A 23 -3.94 10.23 -1.04
C PHE A 23 -3.56 9.04 -1.94
N HIS A 24 -4.06 7.83 -1.64
CA HIS A 24 -3.86 6.64 -2.48
C HIS A 24 -4.47 6.81 -3.88
N TYR A 25 -5.52 7.63 -4.04
CA TYR A 25 -6.02 7.94 -5.38
C TYR A 25 -5.04 8.80 -6.18
N ALA A 26 -4.46 9.83 -5.57
CA ALA A 26 -3.49 10.68 -6.24
C ALA A 26 -2.21 9.90 -6.61
N VAL A 27 -1.70 9.10 -5.67
CA VAL A 27 -0.56 8.20 -5.91
C VAL A 27 -0.89 7.18 -6.99
N GLY A 28 -2.06 6.55 -6.92
CA GLY A 28 -2.51 5.57 -7.91
C GLY A 28 -2.64 6.17 -9.32
N VAL A 29 -3.27 7.34 -9.46
CA VAL A 29 -3.40 8.06 -10.74
C VAL A 29 -2.02 8.42 -11.29
N PHE A 30 -1.11 8.90 -10.45
CA PHE A 30 0.26 9.19 -10.86
C PHE A 30 0.97 7.93 -11.37
N LEU A 31 0.93 6.81 -10.62
CA LEU A 31 1.56 5.56 -11.02
C LEU A 31 1.03 5.04 -12.36
N LEU A 32 -0.29 5.16 -12.57
CA LEU A 32 -0.92 4.78 -13.83
C LEU A 32 -0.49 5.69 -14.98
N ALA A 33 -0.56 7.02 -14.79
CA ALA A 33 -0.16 7.97 -15.82
C ALA A 33 1.32 7.80 -16.18
N TYR A 34 2.19 7.71 -15.18
CA TYR A 34 3.62 7.49 -15.36
C TYR A 34 3.92 6.19 -16.09
N GLY A 35 3.39 5.06 -15.60
CA GLY A 35 3.65 3.76 -16.18
C GLY A 35 3.05 3.58 -17.58
N VAL A 36 1.83 4.06 -17.83
CA VAL A 36 1.22 4.03 -19.17
C VAL A 36 2.02 4.91 -20.14
N THR A 37 2.46 6.10 -19.72
CA THR A 37 3.31 6.96 -20.54
C THR A 37 4.65 6.29 -20.83
N GLY A 38 5.25 5.61 -19.86
CA GLY A 38 6.49 4.82 -20.03
C GLY A 38 6.34 3.67 -21.03
N LEU A 39 5.20 2.98 -21.03
CA LEU A 39 4.89 1.93 -22.00
C LEU A 39 4.65 2.50 -23.40
N VAL A 40 3.81 3.54 -23.51
CA VAL A 40 3.49 4.19 -24.79
C VAL A 40 4.75 4.79 -25.41
N SER A 41 5.55 5.54 -24.64
CA SER A 41 6.82 6.09 -25.13
C SER A 41 7.81 4.98 -25.48
N GLY A 42 7.83 3.87 -24.74
CA GLY A 42 8.64 2.70 -25.08
C GLY A 42 8.31 2.12 -26.47
N VAL A 43 7.03 2.09 -26.83
CA VAL A 43 6.58 1.63 -28.16
C VAL A 43 6.88 2.67 -29.25
N LEU A 44 6.57 3.95 -28.98
CA LEU A 44 6.72 5.03 -29.97
C LEU A 44 8.19 5.37 -30.26
N LEU A 45 9.05 5.26 -29.25
CA LEU A 45 10.47 5.61 -29.32
C LEU A 45 11.34 4.34 -29.21
N TRP A 46 10.85 3.21 -29.73
CA TRP A 46 11.51 1.93 -29.55
C TRP A 46 12.98 1.94 -30.01
N GLY A 47 13.28 2.54 -31.17
CA GLY A 47 14.65 2.67 -31.69
C GLY A 47 15.58 3.39 -30.72
N ASP A 48 15.21 4.60 -30.31
CA ASP A 48 15.97 5.41 -29.34
C ASP A 48 16.22 4.63 -28.03
N ARG A 49 15.22 3.85 -27.57
CA ARG A 49 15.33 3.05 -26.35
C ARG A 49 16.23 1.83 -26.51
N VAL A 50 16.25 1.21 -27.69
CA VAL A 50 17.22 0.14 -28.00
C VAL A 50 18.62 0.73 -27.98
N GLU A 51 18.88 1.81 -28.71
CA GLU A 51 20.19 2.47 -28.76
C GLU A 51 20.68 2.90 -27.37
N GLU A 52 19.79 3.48 -26.56
CA GLU A 52 20.08 3.82 -25.16
C GLU A 52 20.47 2.57 -24.34
N THR A 53 19.75 1.46 -24.53
CA THR A 53 20.02 0.18 -23.86
C THR A 53 21.34 -0.43 -24.30
N GLU A 54 21.72 -0.28 -25.58
CA GLU A 54 23.03 -0.70 -26.09
C GLU A 54 24.17 0.03 -25.38
N GLY A 55 23.98 1.31 -25.06
CA GLY A 55 24.93 2.10 -24.28
C GLY A 55 25.26 1.48 -22.91
N TYR A 56 24.30 0.77 -22.31
CA TYR A 56 24.48 0.08 -21.04
C TYR A 56 24.99 -1.36 -21.21
N PHE A 57 24.32 -2.17 -22.04
CA PHE A 57 24.47 -3.63 -22.09
C PHE A 57 25.17 -4.16 -23.36
N GLY A 58 25.48 -3.30 -24.33
CA GLY A 58 26.00 -3.67 -25.65
C GLY A 58 24.91 -4.05 -26.65
N SER A 59 25.25 -4.07 -27.94
CA SER A 59 24.30 -4.23 -29.06
C SER A 59 23.61 -5.59 -29.13
N GLY A 60 24.26 -6.67 -28.70
CA GLY A 60 23.71 -8.03 -28.76
C GLY A 60 22.43 -8.23 -27.93
N PRO A 61 22.46 -7.97 -26.60
CA PRO A 61 21.31 -8.26 -25.74
C PRO A 61 20.28 -7.12 -25.63
N ALA A 62 20.55 -5.92 -26.16
CA ALA A 62 19.78 -4.71 -25.85
C ALA A 62 18.28 -4.84 -26.11
N ALA A 63 17.88 -5.34 -27.28
CA ALA A 63 16.46 -5.54 -27.59
C ALA A 63 15.78 -6.54 -26.64
N GLY A 64 16.45 -7.65 -26.32
CA GLY A 64 15.92 -8.65 -25.39
C GLY A 64 15.78 -8.12 -23.97
N VAL A 65 16.78 -7.36 -23.49
CA VAL A 65 16.74 -6.67 -22.19
C VAL A 65 15.59 -5.66 -22.17
N LEU A 66 15.43 -4.86 -23.22
CA LEU A 66 14.37 -3.87 -23.30
C LEU A 66 12.97 -4.51 -23.28
N VAL A 67 12.77 -5.63 -23.98
CA VAL A 67 11.52 -6.41 -23.90
C VAL A 67 11.28 -6.89 -22.47
N ALA A 68 12.28 -7.43 -21.80
CA ALA A 68 12.16 -7.90 -20.43
C ALA A 68 11.81 -6.76 -19.46
N VAL A 69 12.47 -5.60 -19.61
CA VAL A 69 12.16 -4.39 -18.83
C VAL A 69 10.71 -3.97 -19.06
N LYS A 70 10.25 -3.87 -20.31
CA LYS A 70 8.86 -3.47 -20.62
C LYS A 70 7.82 -4.47 -20.11
N ALA A 71 8.14 -5.77 -20.08
CA ALA A 71 7.29 -6.77 -19.46
C ALA A 71 7.17 -6.54 -17.95
N VAL A 72 8.27 -6.22 -17.25
CA VAL A 72 8.25 -5.85 -15.83
C VAL A 72 7.46 -4.57 -15.62
N GLU A 73 7.69 -3.51 -16.42
CA GLU A 73 6.93 -2.26 -16.33
C GLU A 73 5.42 -2.50 -16.49
N ALA A 74 5.01 -3.34 -17.45
CA ALA A 74 3.62 -3.71 -17.65
C ALA A 74 3.03 -4.40 -16.42
N LEU A 75 3.77 -5.32 -15.78
CA LEU A 75 3.35 -5.96 -14.53
C LEU A 75 3.20 -4.95 -13.39
N LEU A 76 4.11 -3.98 -13.27
CA LEU A 76 4.01 -2.90 -12.26
C LEU A 76 2.75 -2.04 -12.49
N VAL A 77 2.45 -1.71 -13.75
CA VAL A 77 1.21 -1.00 -14.11
C VAL A 77 -0.02 -1.82 -13.73
N LEU A 78 -0.03 -3.12 -14.02
CA LEU A 78 -1.13 -4.00 -13.63
C LEU A 78 -1.32 -4.06 -12.11
N CYS A 79 -0.23 -4.09 -11.33
CA CYS A 79 -0.30 -3.98 -9.87
C CYS A 79 -0.92 -2.65 -9.43
N ALA A 80 -0.53 -1.52 -10.06
CA ALA A 80 -1.12 -0.22 -9.76
C ALA A 80 -2.62 -0.18 -10.11
N VAL A 81 -3.03 -0.72 -11.26
CA VAL A 81 -4.45 -0.85 -11.65
C VAL A 81 -5.21 -1.67 -10.61
N ALA A 82 -4.68 -2.83 -10.24
CA ALA A 82 -5.30 -3.71 -9.25
C ALA A 82 -5.39 -3.03 -7.87
N GLY A 83 -4.37 -2.28 -7.46
CA GLY A 83 -4.37 -1.49 -6.22
C GLY A 83 -5.49 -0.46 -6.19
N VAL A 84 -5.67 0.31 -7.28
CA VAL A 84 -6.76 1.29 -7.40
C VAL A 84 -8.13 0.60 -7.44
N ALA A 85 -8.30 -0.43 -8.28
CA ALA A 85 -9.57 -1.10 -8.50
C ALA A 85 -10.07 -1.86 -7.25
N LEU A 86 -9.16 -2.59 -6.58
CA LEU A 86 -9.45 -3.35 -5.37
C LEU A 86 -9.35 -2.52 -4.09
N ARG A 87 -8.92 -1.26 -4.20
CA ARG A 87 -8.68 -0.33 -3.07
C ARG A 87 -7.79 -0.95 -2.00
N ARG A 88 -6.74 -1.65 -2.43
CA ARG A 88 -5.78 -2.34 -1.56
C ARG A 88 -4.43 -1.64 -1.66
N ASP A 89 -4.12 -0.85 -0.64
CA ASP A 89 -2.90 -0.05 -0.56
C ASP A 89 -1.64 -0.88 -0.75
N LEU A 90 -1.56 -2.07 -0.14
CA LEU A 90 -0.42 -2.99 -0.28
C LEU A 90 -0.04 -3.33 -1.73
N LEU A 91 -0.97 -3.23 -2.69
CA LEU A 91 -0.68 -3.47 -4.11
C LEU A 91 0.08 -2.30 -4.78
N PHE A 92 0.27 -1.18 -4.09
CA PHE A 92 1.16 -0.10 -4.52
C PHE A 92 2.62 -0.32 -4.09
N VAL A 93 2.90 -1.25 -3.19
CA VAL A 93 4.29 -1.56 -2.81
C VAL A 93 5.09 -2.08 -4.01
N PRO A 94 4.61 -3.07 -4.80
CA PRO A 94 5.35 -3.54 -5.97
C PRO A 94 5.68 -2.45 -6.99
N PRO A 95 4.75 -1.60 -7.47
CA PRO A 95 5.10 -0.55 -8.42
C PRO A 95 6.05 0.48 -7.80
N LEU A 96 5.81 0.96 -6.58
CA LEU A 96 6.70 1.94 -5.95
C LEU A 96 8.13 1.39 -5.79
N ALA A 97 8.26 0.18 -5.24
CA ALA A 97 9.57 -0.45 -5.05
C ALA A 97 10.24 -0.83 -6.38
N GLY A 98 9.47 -1.33 -7.35
CA GLY A 98 9.98 -1.74 -8.66
C GLY A 98 10.57 -0.57 -9.44
N TRP A 99 9.85 0.57 -9.50
CA TRP A 99 10.37 1.78 -10.14
C TRP A 99 11.62 2.31 -9.42
N MET A 100 11.59 2.37 -8.08
CA MET A 100 12.76 2.76 -7.29
C MET A 100 13.99 1.87 -7.55
N ALA A 101 13.79 0.56 -7.62
CA ALA A 101 14.85 -0.39 -7.92
C ALA A 101 15.43 -0.15 -9.33
N GLY A 102 14.56 0.13 -10.31
CA GLY A 102 14.99 0.51 -11.66
C GLY A 102 15.85 1.77 -11.68
N PHE A 103 15.40 2.86 -11.05
CA PHE A 103 16.20 4.10 -10.99
C PHE A 103 17.51 3.92 -10.23
N ALA A 104 17.51 3.17 -9.13
CA ALA A 104 18.72 2.88 -8.38
C ALA A 104 19.72 2.07 -9.23
N MET A 105 19.23 1.06 -9.97
CA MET A 105 20.07 0.28 -10.89
C MET A 105 20.66 1.17 -12.00
N PHE A 106 19.85 2.00 -12.65
CA PHE A 106 20.35 2.90 -13.70
C PHE A 106 21.32 3.96 -13.17
N ALA A 107 21.08 4.52 -11.98
CA ALA A 107 22.03 5.44 -11.34
C ALA A 107 23.40 4.77 -11.11
N VAL A 108 23.43 3.52 -10.66
CA VAL A 108 24.67 2.75 -10.53
C VAL A 108 25.36 2.57 -11.88
N LEU A 109 24.61 2.22 -12.94
CA LEU A 109 25.14 2.08 -14.29
C LEU A 109 25.69 3.40 -14.85
N ASP A 110 25.04 4.53 -14.56
CA ASP A 110 25.49 5.84 -15.01
C ASP A 110 26.82 6.24 -14.38
N VAL A 111 27.05 5.92 -13.10
CA VAL A 111 28.35 6.12 -12.46
C VAL A 111 29.43 5.31 -13.18
N PHE A 112 29.17 4.03 -13.48
CA PHE A 112 30.13 3.18 -14.19
C PHE A 112 30.39 3.61 -15.63
N LYS A 113 29.40 4.22 -16.29
CA LYS A 113 29.50 4.71 -17.68
C LYS A 113 29.88 6.19 -17.78
N GLY A 114 30.06 6.89 -16.65
CA GLY A 114 30.39 8.32 -16.61
C GLY A 114 29.27 9.24 -17.11
N ARG A 115 28.01 8.80 -17.09
CA ARG A 115 26.84 9.53 -17.60
C ARG A 115 26.22 10.44 -16.52
N TRP A 116 26.94 11.50 -16.14
CA TRP A 116 26.49 12.41 -15.06
C TRP A 116 25.11 13.04 -15.26
N GLY A 117 24.74 13.34 -16.52
CA GLY A 117 23.40 13.84 -16.84
C GLY A 117 22.30 12.82 -16.53
N GLY A 118 22.50 11.56 -16.96
CA GLY A 118 21.59 10.45 -16.63
C GLY A 118 21.54 10.18 -15.13
N LEU A 119 22.69 10.26 -14.44
CA LEU A 119 22.75 10.05 -12.99
C LEU A 119 21.83 11.02 -12.25
N ILE A 120 21.91 12.32 -12.58
CA ILE A 120 21.07 13.34 -11.95
C ILE A 120 19.59 13.03 -12.21
N GLU A 121 19.23 12.69 -13.44
CA GLU A 121 17.86 12.33 -13.82
C GLU A 121 17.34 11.13 -13.00
N HIS A 122 18.10 10.03 -12.94
CA HIS A 122 17.71 8.85 -12.18
C HIS A 122 17.62 9.12 -10.67
N LEU A 123 18.50 9.95 -10.11
CA LEU A 123 18.42 10.36 -8.70
C LEU A 123 17.19 11.23 -8.41
N LEU A 124 16.81 12.12 -9.32
CA LEU A 124 15.60 12.94 -9.19
C LEU A 124 14.35 12.08 -9.23
N TYR A 125 14.26 11.12 -10.16
CA TYR A 125 13.13 10.19 -10.19
C TYR A 125 13.09 9.30 -8.94
N LEU A 126 14.23 8.78 -8.50
CA LEU A 126 14.32 8.00 -7.27
C LEU A 126 13.80 8.81 -6.06
N ALA A 127 14.24 10.06 -5.92
CA ALA A 127 13.78 10.96 -4.86
C ALA A 127 12.27 11.21 -4.94
N ALA A 128 11.74 11.46 -6.14
CA ALA A 128 10.30 11.64 -6.34
C ALA A 128 9.50 10.40 -5.89
N PHE A 129 9.96 9.20 -6.25
CA PHE A 129 9.32 7.95 -5.84
C PHE A 129 9.43 7.67 -4.34
N VAL A 130 10.54 8.04 -3.69
CA VAL A 130 10.66 8.02 -2.22
C VAL A 130 9.62 8.95 -1.58
N VAL A 131 9.43 10.15 -2.12
CA VAL A 131 8.39 11.07 -1.65
C VAL A 131 7.00 10.47 -1.84
N LEU A 132 6.69 9.88 -3.00
CA LEU A 132 5.42 9.18 -3.26
C LEU A 132 5.18 8.04 -2.27
N LEU A 133 6.20 7.23 -1.96
CA LEU A 133 6.13 6.19 -0.95
C LEU A 133 5.79 6.77 0.43
N PHE A 134 6.46 7.86 0.81
CA PHE A 134 6.18 8.55 2.07
C PHE A 134 4.78 9.17 2.10
N LEU A 135 4.28 9.72 1.00
CA LEU A 135 2.93 10.26 0.91
C LEU A 135 1.88 9.14 1.01
N SER A 136 2.13 7.98 0.41
CA SER A 136 1.22 6.84 0.47
C SER A 136 1.18 6.21 1.87
N TYR A 137 2.33 6.01 2.51
CA TYR A 137 2.44 5.24 3.75
C TYR A 137 2.86 6.05 4.99
N GLY A 138 3.79 6.99 4.85
CA GLY A 138 4.32 7.79 5.96
C GLY A 138 3.29 8.76 6.56
N LEU A 139 2.50 9.44 5.72
CA LEU A 139 1.39 10.29 6.19
C LEU A 139 0.23 9.46 6.74
N SER A 140 -0.05 8.31 6.14
CA SER A 140 -1.08 7.36 6.61
C SER A 140 -0.75 6.84 8.02
N ALA A 141 0.52 6.53 8.30
CA ALA A 141 0.98 6.13 9.63
C ALA A 141 0.83 7.24 10.67
N LYS A 142 1.19 8.49 10.34
CA LYS A 142 0.98 9.64 11.25
C LYS A 142 -0.50 9.92 11.54
N ALA A 143 -1.37 9.79 10.53
CA ALA A 143 -2.80 9.95 10.71
C ALA A 143 -3.40 8.84 11.59
N GLN A 144 -2.92 7.61 11.45
CA GLN A 144 -3.33 6.49 12.32
C GLN A 144 -2.82 6.66 13.76
N LEU A 145 -1.60 7.17 13.96
CA LEU A 145 -1.05 7.49 15.28
C LEU A 145 -1.78 8.66 15.95
N ALA A 146 -2.16 9.69 15.19
CA ALA A 146 -2.90 10.85 15.70
C ALA A 146 -4.39 10.52 15.97
N GLY A 147 -4.96 9.57 15.22
CA GLY A 147 -6.33 9.08 15.40
C GLY A 147 -6.45 7.88 16.34
N ALA A 148 -5.33 7.34 16.83
CA ALA A 148 -5.35 6.28 17.84
C ALA A 148 -6.04 6.84 19.10
N PRO A 149 -7.04 6.13 19.66
CA PRO A 149 -7.63 6.56 20.91
C PRO A 149 -6.50 6.67 21.92
N LYS A 150 -6.29 7.91 22.41
CA LYS A 150 -5.36 8.21 23.50
C LYS A 150 -5.67 7.17 24.57
N GLN A 151 -4.72 6.27 24.85
CA GLN A 151 -4.88 5.29 25.92
C GLN A 151 -5.28 6.10 27.14
N THR A 152 -6.53 5.94 27.56
CA THR A 152 -7.03 6.50 28.80
C THR A 152 -6.05 6.04 29.86
N GLU A 153 -5.40 6.99 30.53
CA GLU A 153 -4.54 6.70 31.67
C GLU A 153 -5.26 5.71 32.60
N PRO A 154 -4.55 4.72 33.17
CA PRO A 154 -5.14 3.82 34.15
C PRO A 154 -5.47 4.63 35.41
N GLY A 155 -6.66 5.24 35.44
CA GLY A 155 -7.07 6.09 36.56
C GLY A 155 -8.25 7.04 36.33
N SER A 156 -8.77 7.21 35.11
CA SER A 156 -10.00 8.00 34.92
C SER A 156 -11.24 7.11 34.80
N SER A 157 -12.15 7.29 35.75
CA SER A 157 -13.38 6.54 36.00
C SER A 157 -14.28 6.32 34.75
N PRO A 158 -15.03 5.21 34.70
CA PRO A 158 -15.59 4.70 33.46
C PRO A 158 -16.79 5.50 32.94
N ALA A 159 -16.77 5.62 31.62
CA ALA A 159 -17.82 6.10 30.76
C ALA A 159 -19.17 5.40 31.02
N GLY A 160 -20.25 6.19 30.96
CA GLY A 160 -21.61 5.67 30.86
C GLY A 160 -21.80 4.82 29.60
N PRO A 161 -22.69 3.81 29.62
CA PRO A 161 -22.67 2.74 28.62
C PRO A 161 -23.35 3.19 27.32
N ARG A 162 -22.55 3.46 26.28
CA ARG A 162 -23.01 3.47 24.90
C ARG A 162 -22.84 2.05 24.34
N GLY A 163 -23.97 1.38 24.07
CA GLY A 163 -24.03 0.22 23.18
C GLY A 163 -23.92 -1.14 23.86
N LEU A 164 -24.75 -1.40 24.88
CA LEU A 164 -24.96 -2.76 25.37
C LEU A 164 -25.81 -3.51 24.34
N THR A 165 -25.41 -4.73 23.99
CA THR A 165 -26.24 -5.61 23.14
C THR A 165 -27.56 -5.89 23.87
N ARG A 166 -28.69 -6.09 23.15
CA ARG A 166 -30.01 -6.31 23.78
C ARG A 166 -30.00 -7.33 24.92
N THR A 167 -29.16 -8.37 24.81
CA THR A 167 -29.00 -9.40 25.84
C THR A 167 -28.34 -8.86 27.12
N GLN A 168 -27.38 -7.93 27.00
CA GLN A 168 -26.75 -7.26 28.14
C GLN A 168 -27.68 -6.27 28.81
N GLU A 169 -28.54 -5.59 28.04
CA GLU A 169 -29.61 -4.75 28.61
C GLU A 169 -30.59 -5.59 29.45
N PHE A 170 -30.98 -6.77 28.96
CA PHE A 170 -31.80 -7.70 29.76
C PHE A 170 -31.08 -8.23 30.99
N ALA A 171 -29.79 -8.55 30.90
CA ALA A 171 -29.01 -8.99 32.04
C ALA A 171 -28.89 -7.90 33.12
N LEU A 172 -28.69 -6.65 32.71
CA LEU A 172 -28.65 -5.50 33.62
C LEU A 172 -30.00 -5.23 34.29
N GLN A 173 -31.10 -5.26 33.52
CA GLN A 173 -32.45 -5.13 34.11
C GLN A 173 -32.80 -6.28 35.06
N ALA A 174 -32.33 -7.51 34.78
CA ALA A 174 -32.54 -8.64 35.67
C ALA A 174 -31.78 -8.49 36.99
N ILE A 175 -30.53 -8.01 36.94
CA ILE A 175 -29.71 -7.73 38.12
C ILE A 175 -30.31 -6.58 38.94
N GLU A 176 -30.76 -5.51 38.29
CA GLU A 176 -31.38 -4.35 38.96
C GLU A 176 -32.69 -4.73 39.65
N ARG A 177 -33.51 -5.60 39.03
CA ARG A 177 -34.70 -6.17 39.69
C ARG A 177 -34.35 -7.08 40.86
N ALA A 178 -33.33 -7.93 40.72
CA ALA A 178 -32.91 -8.80 41.82
C ALA A 178 -32.39 -7.99 43.01
N ALA A 179 -31.62 -6.93 42.76
CA ALA A 179 -31.13 -6.01 43.77
C ALA A 179 -32.27 -5.22 44.45
N ALA A 180 -33.28 -4.79 43.68
CA ALA A 180 -34.47 -4.13 44.23
C ALA A 180 -35.34 -5.06 45.11
N LEU A 181 -35.27 -6.37 44.88
CA LEU A 181 -35.93 -7.38 45.71
C LEU A 181 -35.09 -7.80 46.94
N THR A 182 -33.84 -7.36 47.04
CA THR A 182 -32.88 -7.80 48.08
C THR A 182 -32.23 -6.66 48.87
N GLY A 183 -32.82 -5.46 48.91
CA GLY A 183 -32.32 -4.43 49.82
C GLY A 183 -33.36 -3.42 50.33
N PRO A 184 -33.26 -3.00 51.59
CA PRO A 184 -32.95 -3.78 52.81
C PRO A 184 -34.16 -4.55 53.37
#